data_AF-A0A4Y2CEF3-F1
#
_entry.id   AF-A0A4Y2CEF3-F1
#
_cell.length_a   1.000
_cell.length_b   1.000
_cell.length_c   1.000
_cell.angle_alpha   90.00
_cell.angle_beta   90.00
_cell.angle_gamma   90.00
#
_symmetry.space_group_name_H-M   'P 1'
#
loop_
_entity.id
_entity.type
_entity.pdbx_description
1 polymer ?
#
loop_
_entity_poly.entity_id
_entity_poly.type
_entity_poly.pdbx_seq_one_letter_code
_entity_poly.pdbx_strand_id
1 'polypeptide(L)' 'MPQIFGRLSWVFDQDYAMAHRSLLVSNCLSNHHIPVLPQPSYSPDLAP' A
#
# COMPACT_ATOMS: atom_id res chain seq x y z
N MET A 1 8.31 16.58 -3.85
CA MET A 1 7.02 16.28 -3.17
C MET A 1 6.25 15.33 -4.07
N PRO A 2 6.17 14.03 -3.77
CA PRO A 2 5.46 13.10 -4.64
C PRO A 2 3.96 13.37 -4.51
N GLN A 3 3.33 13.68 -5.64
CA GLN A 3 1.90 13.93 -5.76
C GLN A 3 1.14 12.59 -5.66
N ILE A 4 0.96 12.07 -4.45
CA ILE A 4 0.23 10.81 -4.21
C ILE A 4 -1.29 11.03 -4.13
N PHE A 5 -1.74 12.27 -3.90
CA PHE A 5 -3.12 12.59 -3.55
C PHE A 5 -3.92 13.25 -4.69
N GLY A 6 -3.81 12.71 -5.91
CA GLY A 6 -4.41 13.33 -7.09
C GLY A 6 -5.87 12.97 -7.41
N ARG A 7 -6.44 11.88 -6.86
CA ARG A 7 -7.80 11.45 -7.27
C ARG A 7 -8.54 10.40 -6.43
N LEU A 8 -8.01 9.96 -5.29
CA LEU A 8 -8.55 8.81 -4.54
C LEU A 8 -8.98 9.24 -3.14
N SER A 9 -10.21 8.90 -2.74
CA SER A 9 -10.80 9.25 -1.43
C SER A 9 -10.33 8.35 -0.28
N TRP A 10 -9.63 7.26 -0.60
CA TRP A 10 -9.10 6.31 0.37
C TRP A 10 -7.83 5.64 -0.18
N VAL A 11 -6.98 5.15 0.73
CA VAL A 11 -5.78 4.37 0.43
C VAL A 11 -5.72 3.15 1.34
N PHE A 12 -5.11 2.09 0.86
CA PHE A 12 -4.92 0.86 1.62
C PHE A 12 -3.55 0.88 2.31
N ASP A 13 -3.55 0.85 3.64
CA ASP A 13 -2.34 0.80 4.46
C ASP A 13 -2.05 -0.66 4.84
N GLN A 14 -0.83 -1.13 4.56
CA GLN A 14 -0.38 -2.49 4.86
C GLN A 14 1.08 -2.51 5.28
N ASP A 15 1.39 -3.37 6.25
CA ASP A 15 2.75 -3.67 6.66
C ASP A 15 3.64 -4.25 5.55
N TYR A 16 4.94 -4.16 5.79
CA TYR A 16 5.97 -4.64 4.86
C TYR A 16 6.12 -6.17 4.87
N ALA A 17 5.15 -6.94 5.38
CA ALA A 17 5.23 -8.39 5.40
C ALA A 17 5.29 -8.96 3.97
N MET A 18 6.11 -10.00 3.77
CA MET A 18 6.30 -10.60 2.45
C MET A 18 5.01 -11.19 1.85
N ALA A 19 4.06 -11.62 2.70
CA ALA A 19 2.77 -12.14 2.25
C ALA A 19 1.93 -11.07 1.51
N HIS A 20 1.90 -9.84 2.03
CA HIS A 20 1.19 -8.70 1.43
C HIS A 20 1.82 -8.25 0.11
N ARG A 21 3.10 -8.58 -0.12
CA ARG A 21 3.85 -8.24 -1.33
C ARG A 21 4.06 -9.41 -2.27
N SER A 22 3.38 -10.54 -2.03
CA SER A 22 3.39 -11.65 -2.97
C SER A 22 2.84 -11.21 -4.32
N LEU A 23 3.29 -11.86 -5.40
CA LEU A 23 2.84 -11.55 -6.76
C LEU A 23 1.31 -11.66 -6.89
N LEU A 24 0.71 -12.63 -6.20
CA LEU A 24 -0.74 -12.83 -6.19
C LEU A 24 -1.47 -11.64 -5.57
N VAL A 25 -1.03 -11.17 -4.39
CA VAL A 25 -1.66 -10.04 -3.70
C VAL A 25 -1.43 -8.75 -4.48
N SER A 26 -0.23 -8.53 -5.01
CA SER A 26 0.10 -7.36 -5.84
C SER A 26 -0.74 -7.31 -7.11
N ASN A 27 -0.93 -8.45 -7.78
CA ASN A 27 -1.77 -8.55 -8.97
C ASN A 27 -3.25 -8.32 -8.63
N CYS A 28 -3.74 -8.85 -7.51
CA CYS A 28 -5.11 -8.60 -7.04
C CYS A 28 -5.36 -7.09 -6.82
N LEU A 29 -4.48 -6.42 -6.05
CA LEU A 29 -4.60 -4.99 -5.76
C LEU A 29 -4.53 -4.15 -7.04
N SER A 30 -3.63 -4.51 -7.98
CA SER A 30 -3.52 -3.84 -9.28
C SER A 30 -4.77 -4.02 -10.14
N ASN A 31 -5.33 -5.23 -10.22
CA ASN A 31 -6.54 -5.51 -11.01
C ASN A 31 -7.78 -4.77 -10.48
N HIS A 32 -7.84 -4.57 -9.16
CA HIS A 32 -8.91 -3.82 -8.51
C HIS A 32 -8.65 -2.30 -8.43
N HIS A 33 -7.55 -1.80 -9.00
CA HIS A 33 -7.12 -0.39 -8.93
C HIS A 33 -7.06 0.15 -7.50
N ILE A 34 -6.65 -0.70 -6.55
CA ILE A 34 -6.56 -0.33 -5.14
C ILE A 34 -5.25 0.42 -4.91
N PRO A 35 -5.28 1.70 -4.52
CA PRO A 35 -4.08 2.44 -4.15
C PRO A 35 -3.51 1.91 -2.83
N VAL A 36 -2.23 1.57 -2.83
CA VAL A 36 -1.50 1.12 -1.63
C VAL A 36 -0.61 2.24 -1.14
N LEU A 37 -0.65 2.53 0.17
CA LEU A 37 0.24 3.50 0.79
C LEU A 37 1.65 2.90 0.88
N PRO A 38 2.71 3.60 0.43
CA PRO A 38 4.07 3.12 0.62
C PRO A 38 4.43 3.16 2.11
N GLN A 39 4.49 2.00 2.77
CA GLN A 39 4.94 1.92 4.15
C GLN A 39 6.45 1.65 4.23
N PRO A 40 7.23 2.46 4.97
CA PRO A 40 8.64 2.19 5.20
C PRO A 40 8.85 0.92 6.03
N SER A 41 9.87 0.15 5.67
CA SER A 41 10.26 -1.05 6.42
C SER A 41 10.56 -0.72 7.88
N TYR A 42 10.19 -1.62 8.80
CA TYR A 42 10.49 -1.50 10.24
C TYR A 42 9.98 -0.20 10.88
N SER A 43 8.82 0.30 10.46
CA SER A 43 8.22 1.51 11.02
C SER A 43 6.88 1.20 11.72
N PRO A 44 6.90 0.48 12.85
CA PRO A 44 5.69 0.16 13.60
C PRO A 44 5.03 1.42 14.17
N ASP A 45 5.79 2.48 14.47
CA ASP A 45 5.28 3.75 14.98
C ASP A 45 4.40 4.52 13.97
N LEU A 46 4.43 4.11 12.70
CA LEU A 46 3.63 4.70 11.62
C LEU A 46 2.38 3.84 11.28
N ALA A 47 2.24 2.67 11.90
CA ALA A 47 1.05 1.84 11.78
C ALA A 47 0.07 2.17 12.94
N PRO A 48 -1.20 2.46 12.65
CA PRO A 48 -2.21 2.78 13.68
C PRO A 48 -2.65 1.57 14.51
#